data_AF-G7HWX0-F1
#
_entry.id   AF-G7HWX0-F1
#
_cell.length_a   1.000
_cell.length_b   1.000
_cell.length_c   1.000
_cell.angle_alpha   90.00
_cell.angle_beta   90.00
_cell.angle_gamma   90.00
#
_symmetry.space_group_name_H-M   'P 1'
#
loop_
_entity.id
_entity.type
_entity.pdbx_description
1 polymer ?
#
loop_
_entity_poly.entity_id
_entity_poly.type
_entity_poly.pdbx_seq_one_letter_code
_entity_poly.pdbx_strand_id
1 'polypeptide(L)'
;MGELLMEISDFEAAIEAAQNNDEAKLVSLFNQFSAEEWADVSYDWKYENRQKVSDFIQEAVKILPASVEFERIQYLVSEYVLALVYLPGSIDLAATALVTFWNRHQNGNPNDLIEDLKDFEEHPDGDRVAEIAATAKGIDFQK
;
A
#
# COMPACT_ATOMS: atom_id res chain seq x y z
N MET A 1 26.45 10.63 -10.63
CA MET A 1 25.69 9.43 -10.24
C MET A 1 24.34 9.59 -10.89
N GLY A 2 23.96 8.69 -11.80
CA GLY A 2 22.59 8.69 -12.30
C GLY A 2 21.68 8.15 -11.20
N GLU A 3 20.58 8.83 -10.92
CA GLU A 3 19.53 8.31 -10.05
C GLU A 3 19.04 6.97 -10.61
N LEU A 4 18.99 5.95 -9.75
CA LEU A 4 18.49 4.62 -10.09
C LEU A 4 16.98 4.67 -10.05
N LEU A 5 16.36 5.02 -11.18
CA LEU A 5 14.90 4.97 -11.30
C LEU A 5 14.41 3.52 -11.21
N MET A 6 13.29 3.32 -10.51
CA MET A 6 12.66 2.01 -10.44
C MET A 6 12.05 1.65 -11.80
N GLU A 7 12.46 0.51 -12.35
CA GLU A 7 11.93 0.00 -13.61
C GLU A 7 10.78 -1.00 -13.38
N ILE A 8 10.00 -1.27 -14.42
CA ILE A 8 8.93 -2.29 -14.36
C ILE A 8 9.49 -3.64 -13.88
N SER A 9 10.71 -4.01 -14.31
CA SER A 9 11.34 -5.27 -13.88
C SER A 9 11.64 -5.32 -12.38
N ASP A 10 11.92 -4.19 -11.74
CA ASP A 10 12.12 -4.13 -10.29
C ASP A 10 10.80 -4.33 -9.55
N PHE A 11 9.72 -3.75 -10.08
CA PHE A 11 8.38 -3.94 -9.55
C PHE A 11 7.94 -5.41 -9.71
N GLU A 12 8.19 -6.01 -10.87
CA GLU A 12 7.90 -7.43 -11.09
C GLU A 12 8.71 -8.34 -10.17
N ALA A 13 9.98 -8.01 -9.90
CA ALA A 13 10.79 -8.73 -8.91
C ALA A 13 10.20 -8.63 -7.49
N ALA A 14 9.58 -7.50 -7.13
CA ALA A 14 8.88 -7.36 -5.86
C ALA A 14 7.61 -8.21 -5.78
N ILE A 15 6.85 -8.29 -6.88
CA ILE A 15 5.68 -9.16 -6.99
C ILE A 15 6.11 -10.62 -6.80
N GLU A 16 7.17 -11.06 -7.48
CA GLU A 16 7.71 -12.40 -7.33
C GLU A 16 8.21 -12.68 -5.90
N ALA A 17 8.86 -11.70 -5.26
CA ALA A 17 9.30 -11.82 -3.87
C ALA A 17 8.10 -12.02 -2.92
N ALA A 18 7.04 -11.23 -3.07
CA ALA A 18 5.82 -11.37 -2.27
C ALA A 18 5.15 -12.72 -2.49
N GLN A 19 5.00 -13.17 -3.75
CA GLN A 19 4.41 -14.48 -4.09
C GLN A 19 5.18 -15.66 -3.51
N ASN A 20 6.51 -15.54 -3.39
CA ASN A 20 7.37 -16.55 -2.80
C ASN A 20 7.56 -16.40 -1.28
N ASN A 21 6.90 -15.42 -0.65
CA ASN A 21 7.08 -15.07 0.76
C ASN A 21 8.57 -14.79 1.11
N ASP A 22 9.31 -14.21 0.15
CA ASP A 22 10.71 -13.82 0.31
C ASP A 22 10.80 -12.40 0.90
N GLU A 23 10.63 -12.34 2.22
CA GLU A 23 10.68 -11.08 2.99
C GLU A 23 12.00 -10.34 2.79
N ALA A 24 13.14 -11.05 2.77
CA ALA A 24 14.46 -10.43 2.66
C ALA A 24 14.63 -9.72 1.32
N LYS A 25 14.22 -10.35 0.22
CA LYS A 25 14.22 -9.74 -1.12
C LYS A 25 13.27 -8.55 -1.17
N LEU A 26 12.06 -8.69 -0.63
CA LEU A 26 11.06 -7.63 -0.65
C LEU A 26 11.54 -6.40 0.13
N VAL A 27 12.07 -6.58 1.33
CA VAL A 27 12.66 -5.50 2.14
C VAL A 27 13.85 -4.85 1.44
N SER A 28 14.71 -5.65 0.78
CA SER A 28 15.82 -5.11 0.01
C SER A 28 15.34 -4.18 -1.11
N LEU A 29 14.27 -4.51 -1.82
CA LEU A 29 13.69 -3.68 -2.87
C LEU A 29 13.04 -2.42 -2.30
N PHE A 30 12.28 -2.53 -1.21
CA PHE A 30 11.70 -1.38 -0.53
C PHE A 30 12.75 -0.39 -0.03
N ASN A 31 13.92 -0.87 0.41
CA ASN A 31 15.02 -0.01 0.87
C ASN A 31 15.87 0.54 -0.28
N GLN A 32 15.83 -0.09 -1.46
CA GLN A 32 16.59 0.33 -2.63
C GLN A 32 15.99 1.56 -3.29
N PHE A 33 14.66 1.68 -3.29
CA PHE A 33 13.92 2.76 -3.94
C PHE A 33 13.19 3.64 -2.90
N SER A 34 13.08 4.92 -3.18
CA SER A 34 12.24 5.89 -2.45
C SER A 34 10.76 5.60 -2.65
N ALA A 35 9.90 6.13 -1.77
CA ALA A 35 8.46 5.96 -1.89
C ALA A 35 7.90 6.57 -3.18
N GLU A 36 8.46 7.70 -3.63
CA GLU A 36 8.13 8.34 -4.91
C GLU A 36 8.46 7.42 -6.10
N GLU A 37 9.63 6.76 -6.10
CA GLU A 37 10.02 5.84 -7.17
C GLU A 37 9.08 4.63 -7.28
N TRP A 38 8.55 4.13 -6.16
CA TRP A 38 7.52 3.08 -6.20
C TRP A 38 6.22 3.57 -6.86
N ALA A 39 5.83 4.81 -6.60
CA ALA A 39 4.65 5.43 -7.19
C ALA A 39 4.85 5.76 -8.69
N ASP A 40 6.05 6.19 -9.06
CA ASP A 40 6.39 6.62 -10.43
C ASP A 40 6.60 5.49 -11.43
N VAL A 41 6.65 4.21 -10.98
CA VAL A 41 6.65 3.08 -11.91
C VAL A 41 5.42 3.16 -12.83
N SER A 42 5.67 3.12 -14.14
CA SER A 42 4.72 3.28 -15.25
C SER A 42 3.24 3.10 -14.90
N TYR A 43 2.52 4.23 -14.89
CA TYR A 43 1.07 4.28 -14.68
C TYR A 43 0.32 3.34 -15.64
N ASP A 44 0.64 3.39 -16.94
CA ASP A 44 -0.04 2.58 -17.96
C ASP A 44 0.12 1.08 -17.68
N TRP A 45 1.33 0.67 -17.32
CA TRP A 45 1.60 -0.72 -16.98
C TRP A 45 0.82 -1.14 -15.72
N LYS A 46 0.82 -0.32 -14.67
CA LYS A 46 0.06 -0.60 -13.44
C LYS A 46 -1.44 -0.68 -13.72
N TYR A 47 -1.98 0.20 -14.56
CA TYR A 47 -3.39 0.20 -14.96
C TYR A 47 -3.78 -1.06 -15.73
N GLU A 48 -2.97 -1.47 -16.71
CA GLU A 48 -3.16 -2.72 -17.47
C GLU A 48 -3.05 -3.96 -16.56
N ASN A 49 -2.22 -3.88 -15.51
CA ASN A 49 -1.94 -4.96 -14.56
C ASN A 49 -2.62 -4.76 -13.18
N ARG A 50 -3.64 -3.92 -13.07
CA ARG A 50 -4.20 -3.45 -11.78
C ARG A 50 -4.56 -4.56 -10.78
N GLN A 51 -5.07 -5.70 -11.24
CA GLN A 51 -5.35 -6.84 -10.35
C GLN A 51 -4.05 -7.44 -9.79
N LYS A 52 -3.04 -7.66 -10.65
CA LYS A 52 -1.72 -8.16 -10.25
C LYS A 52 -1.05 -7.21 -9.24
N VAL A 53 -1.17 -5.90 -9.46
CA VAL A 53 -0.64 -4.88 -8.54
C VAL A 53 -1.41 -4.88 -7.23
N SER A 54 -2.75 -4.93 -7.25
CA SER A 54 -3.57 -5.02 -6.05
C SER A 54 -3.23 -6.25 -5.22
N ASP A 55 -3.14 -7.42 -5.84
CA ASP A 55 -2.78 -8.67 -5.15
C ASP A 55 -1.41 -8.54 -4.49
N PHE A 56 -0.45 -7.93 -5.18
CA PHE A 56 0.87 -7.64 -4.60
C PHE A 56 0.79 -6.74 -3.38
N ILE A 57 0.05 -5.63 -3.42
CA ILE A 57 -0.06 -4.71 -2.29
C ILE A 57 -0.67 -5.44 -1.08
N GLN A 58 -1.75 -6.19 -1.30
CA GLN A 58 -2.43 -6.95 -0.24
C GLN A 58 -1.54 -8.04 0.38
N GLU A 59 -0.64 -8.66 -0.39
CA GLU A 59 0.33 -9.61 0.16
C GLU A 59 1.53 -8.93 0.82
N ALA A 60 2.06 -7.86 0.22
CA ALA A 60 3.22 -7.14 0.72
C ALA A 60 2.99 -6.62 2.16
N VAL A 61 1.82 -6.03 2.45
CA VAL A 61 1.49 -5.53 3.80
C VAL A 61 1.43 -6.62 4.88
N LYS A 62 1.23 -7.89 4.49
CA LYS A 62 1.24 -9.05 5.39
C LYS A 62 2.66 -9.59 5.64
N ILE A 63 3.58 -9.34 4.71
CA ILE A 63 4.96 -9.84 4.76
C ILE A 63 5.85 -8.80 5.42
N LEU A 64 5.84 -7.56 4.94
CA LEU A 64 6.78 -6.50 5.30
C LEU A 64 6.94 -6.33 6.82
N PRO A 65 8.17 -6.22 7.34
CA PRO A 65 8.44 -6.09 8.77
C PRO A 65 8.23 -4.65 9.28
N ALA A 66 8.23 -4.49 10.60
CA ALA A 66 8.12 -3.19 11.28
C ALA A 66 9.28 -2.22 10.99
N SER A 67 10.36 -2.67 10.35
CA SER A 67 11.45 -1.80 9.90
C SER A 67 11.09 -1.00 8.66
N VAL A 68 10.01 -1.36 7.94
CA VAL A 68 9.48 -0.53 6.86
C VAL A 68 8.60 0.56 7.46
N GLU A 69 8.87 1.79 7.08
CA GLU A 69 8.15 2.97 7.54
C GLU A 69 6.71 2.96 7.05
N PHE A 70 5.77 3.35 7.91
CA PHE A 70 4.34 3.42 7.57
C PHE A 70 4.08 4.30 6.33
N GLU A 71 4.80 5.42 6.21
CA GLU A 71 4.73 6.33 5.07
C GLU A 71 4.93 5.60 3.73
N ARG A 72 5.89 4.67 3.65
CA ARG A 72 6.12 3.89 2.41
C ARG A 72 4.92 3.03 2.04
N ILE A 73 4.16 2.56 3.02
CA ILE A 73 2.93 1.81 2.80
C ILE A 73 1.82 2.75 2.33
N GLN A 74 1.73 3.98 2.85
CA GLN A 74 0.77 4.98 2.38
C GLN A 74 0.99 5.31 0.90
N TYR A 75 2.24 5.52 0.47
CA TYR A 75 2.56 5.72 -0.93
C TYR A 75 2.17 4.53 -1.81
N LEU A 76 2.45 3.31 -1.37
CA LEU A 76 2.05 2.11 -2.11
C LEU A 76 0.52 1.99 -2.22
N VAL A 77 -0.20 2.34 -1.16
CA VAL A 77 -1.67 2.30 -1.14
C VAL A 77 -2.29 3.42 -1.99
N SER A 78 -1.59 4.54 -2.19
CA SER A 78 -2.05 5.63 -3.07
C SER A 78 -2.33 5.17 -4.51
N GLU A 79 -1.78 4.02 -4.92
CA GLU A 79 -2.08 3.38 -6.19
C GLU A 79 -3.58 3.09 -6.39
N TYR A 80 -4.33 2.81 -5.31
CA TYR A 80 -5.77 2.58 -5.35
C TYR A 80 -6.59 3.83 -5.73
N VAL A 81 -6.05 5.03 -5.53
CA VAL A 81 -6.67 6.29 -5.98
C VAL A 81 -6.09 6.77 -7.32
N LEU A 82 -5.09 6.07 -7.86
CA LEU A 82 -4.42 6.38 -9.13
C LEU A 82 -4.58 5.23 -10.13
N ALA A 83 -3.55 4.41 -10.36
CA ALA A 83 -3.55 3.41 -11.43
C ALA A 83 -4.57 2.27 -11.22
N LEU A 84 -4.98 2.03 -9.98
CA LEU A 84 -5.91 0.97 -9.60
C LEU A 84 -7.33 1.51 -9.37
N VAL A 85 -7.61 2.80 -9.63
CA VAL A 85 -8.92 3.43 -9.36
C VAL A 85 -10.10 2.70 -9.99
N TYR A 86 -9.89 2.05 -11.14
CA TYR A 86 -10.92 1.29 -11.86
C TYR A 86 -11.10 -0.15 -11.38
N LEU A 87 -10.37 -0.57 -10.34
CA LEU A 87 -10.54 -1.86 -9.70
C LEU A 87 -11.77 -1.82 -8.77
N PRO A 88 -12.72 -2.77 -8.85
CA PRO A 88 -13.89 -2.77 -7.98
C PRO A 88 -13.52 -2.78 -6.50
N GLY A 89 -14.02 -1.82 -5.73
CA GLY A 89 -13.70 -1.67 -4.30
C GLY A 89 -12.25 -1.25 -4.05
N SER A 90 -11.61 -0.54 -4.98
CA SER A 90 -10.24 -0.03 -4.85
C SER A 90 -10.01 0.69 -3.52
N ILE A 91 -10.95 1.56 -3.10
CA ILE A 91 -10.87 2.31 -1.84
C ILE A 91 -10.96 1.40 -0.61
N ASP A 92 -11.90 0.45 -0.61
CA ASP A 92 -12.00 -0.53 0.46
C ASP A 92 -10.71 -1.38 0.58
N LEU A 93 -10.09 -1.71 -0.55
CA LEU A 93 -8.81 -2.42 -0.59
C LEU A 93 -7.66 -1.56 -0.08
N ALA A 94 -7.68 -0.26 -0.37
CA ALA A 94 -6.73 0.73 0.14
C ALA A 94 -6.77 0.77 1.67
N ALA A 95 -7.97 0.97 2.23
CA ALA A 95 -8.20 0.95 3.68
C ALA A 95 -7.77 -0.39 4.30
N THR A 96 -8.08 -1.50 3.65
CA THR A 96 -7.72 -2.84 4.11
C THR A 96 -6.20 -3.01 4.21
N ALA A 97 -5.45 -2.52 3.21
CA ALA A 97 -3.99 -2.62 3.19
C ALA A 97 -3.35 -1.82 4.34
N LEU A 98 -3.77 -0.56 4.55
CA LEU A 98 -3.26 0.28 5.63
C LEU A 98 -3.55 -0.33 7.01
N VAL A 99 -4.79 -0.72 7.26
CA VAL A 99 -5.20 -1.31 8.54
C VAL A 99 -4.50 -2.64 8.79
N THR A 100 -4.26 -3.44 7.75
CA THR A 100 -3.52 -4.70 7.86
C THR A 100 -2.08 -4.47 8.31
N PHE A 101 -1.37 -3.54 7.69
CA PHE A 101 0.00 -3.22 8.08
C PHE A 101 0.04 -2.60 9.49
N TRP A 102 -0.84 -1.62 9.75
CA TRP A 102 -0.95 -0.95 11.04
C TRP A 102 -1.17 -1.94 12.19
N ASN A 103 -2.11 -2.87 12.03
CA ASN A 103 -2.47 -3.86 13.05
C ASN A 103 -1.36 -4.84 13.42
N ARG A 104 -0.32 -4.94 12.57
CA ARG A 104 0.88 -5.73 12.83
C ARG A 104 1.94 -4.94 13.59
N HIS A 105 2.12 -3.66 13.26
CA HIS A 105 3.33 -2.93 13.66
C HIS A 105 3.10 -1.66 14.46
N GLN A 106 2.03 -0.89 14.20
CA GLN A 106 1.72 0.39 14.87
C GLN A 106 2.94 1.34 14.96
N ASN A 107 3.75 1.38 13.90
CA ASN A 107 5.06 2.05 13.86
C ASN A 107 5.03 3.43 13.17
N GLY A 108 3.84 3.95 12.86
CA GLY A 108 3.62 5.27 12.26
C GLY A 108 2.89 6.24 13.20
N ASN A 109 2.53 7.41 12.70
CA ASN A 109 1.67 8.35 13.42
C ASN A 109 0.20 7.92 13.31
N PRO A 110 -0.52 7.69 14.43
CA PRO A 110 -1.94 7.36 14.42
C PRO A 110 -2.81 8.36 13.66
N ASN A 111 -2.45 9.65 13.68
CA ASN A 111 -3.21 10.68 12.99
C ASN A 111 -3.13 10.53 11.48
N ASP A 112 -1.99 10.13 10.93
CA ASP A 112 -1.82 9.93 9.48
C ASP A 112 -2.74 8.79 9.01
N LEU A 113 -2.82 7.68 9.76
CA LEU A 113 -3.78 6.60 9.46
C LEU A 113 -5.24 7.08 9.59
N ILE A 114 -5.56 7.90 10.60
CA ILE A 114 -6.91 8.44 10.76
C ILE A 114 -7.28 9.34 9.58
N GLU A 115 -6.37 10.19 9.14
CA GLU A 115 -6.56 11.09 8.00
C GLU A 115 -6.79 10.29 6.71
N ASP A 116 -5.93 9.32 6.40
CA ASP A 116 -6.11 8.44 5.22
C ASP A 116 -7.47 7.74 5.22
N LEU A 117 -7.87 7.16 6.37
CA LEU A 117 -9.12 6.42 6.47
C LEU A 117 -10.35 7.33 6.38
N LYS A 118 -10.26 8.57 6.85
CA LYS A 118 -11.35 9.55 6.67
C LYS A 118 -11.47 9.96 5.21
N ASP A 119 -10.36 10.22 4.54
CA ASP A 119 -10.35 10.57 3.12
C ASP A 119 -10.93 9.42 2.27
N PHE A 120 -10.63 8.17 2.62
CA PHE A 120 -11.22 7.00 1.99
C PHE A 120 -12.72 6.83 2.30
N GLU A 121 -13.16 7.10 3.52
CA GLU A 121 -14.58 7.03 3.91
C GLU A 121 -15.44 8.06 3.17
N GLU A 122 -14.88 9.25 2.88
CA GLU A 122 -15.55 10.29 2.10
C GLU A 122 -15.60 9.99 0.59
N HIS A 123 -14.85 8.99 0.11
CA HIS A 123 -14.84 8.62 -1.30
C HIS A 123 -16.15 7.89 -1.70
N PRO A 124 -16.74 8.17 -2.88
CA PRO A 124 -17.97 7.51 -3.34
C PRO A 124 -17.91 5.98 -3.46
N ASP A 125 -16.71 5.41 -3.50
CA ASP A 125 -16.45 3.97 -3.62
C ASP A 125 -15.94 3.34 -2.30
N GLY A 126 -15.96 4.10 -1.20
CA GLY A 126 -15.49 3.72 0.14
C GLY A 126 -16.57 3.11 1.04
N ASP A 127 -17.48 2.32 0.47
CA ASP A 127 -18.69 1.81 1.16
C ASP A 127 -18.39 1.07 2.47
N ARG A 128 -17.23 0.44 2.59
CA ARG A 128 -16.87 -0.41 3.74
C ARG A 128 -15.71 0.14 4.55
N VAL A 129 -15.21 1.33 4.22
CA VAL A 129 -14.07 1.93 4.91
C VAL A 129 -14.33 2.09 6.40
N ALA A 130 -15.54 2.53 6.79
CA ALA A 130 -15.90 2.64 8.21
C ALA A 130 -15.85 1.29 8.95
N GLU A 131 -16.28 0.20 8.30
CA GLU A 131 -16.19 -1.16 8.87
C GLU A 131 -14.73 -1.60 9.04
N ILE A 132 -13.90 -1.29 8.05
CA ILE A 132 -12.47 -1.63 8.03
C ILE A 132 -11.71 -0.82 9.09
N ALA A 133 -11.94 0.49 9.14
CA ALA A 133 -11.36 1.42 10.09
C ALA A 133 -11.64 0.99 11.53
N ALA A 134 -12.86 0.54 11.83
CA ALA A 134 -13.22 0.01 13.15
C ALA A 134 -12.37 -1.19 13.62
N THR A 135 -11.65 -1.86 12.71
CA THR A 135 -10.72 -2.95 13.06
C THR A 135 -9.29 -2.49 13.34
N ALA A 136 -8.98 -1.20 13.15
CA ALA A 136 -7.65 -0.65 13.42
C ALA A 136 -7.37 -0.60 14.93
N LYS A 137 -6.30 -1.27 15.36
CA LYS A 137 -5.90 -1.38 16.76
C LYS A 137 -5.28 -0.07 17.25
N GLY A 138 -5.68 0.34 18.45
CA GLY A 138 -5.09 1.50 19.13
C GLY A 138 -5.46 2.85 18.48
N ILE A 139 -6.44 2.86 17.57
CA ILE A 139 -7.00 4.06 16.99
C ILE A 139 -8.35 4.33 17.63
N ASP A 140 -8.55 5.58 18.08
CA ASP A 140 -9.85 6.07 18.53
C ASP A 140 -10.36 7.06 17.48
N PHE A 141 -11.28 6.59 16.62
CA PHE A 141 -11.99 7.43 15.67
C PHE A 141 -13.07 8.22 16.43
N GLN A 142 -12.65 9.21 17.23
CA GLN A 142 -13.62 10.10 17.87
C GLN A 142 -14.38 10.88 16.79
N LYS A 143 -15.71 10.77 16.86
CA LYS A 143 -16.68 11.46 16.00
C LYS A 143 -16.85 12.92 16.40
#